data_AF-A0A523KQN0-F1
#
_entry.id   AF-A0A523KQN0-F1
#
_cell.length_a   1.000
_cell.length_b   1.000
_cell.length_c   1.000
_cell.angle_alpha   90.00
_cell.angle_beta   90.00
_cell.angle_gamma   90.00
#
_symmetry.space_group_name_H-M   'P 1'
#
loop_
_entity.id
_entity.type
_entity.pdbx_description
1 polymer ?
#
loop_
_entity_poly.entity_id
_entity_poly.type
_entity_poly.pdbx_seq_one_letter_code
_entity_poly.pdbx_strand_id
1 'polypeptide(L)'
;MRHLVLLFTVIYGLTSPVFAQSAEKRLNDALAKLDNLTANFKQTVLDDEKRIVQQSSGKVAIQRPGKFSWIYTTPYEQQIIADGRELWIYDVDLDQVTVKPMAAGLAAAPIMILMRQDKLG
;
A
#
# COMPACT_ATOMS: atom_id res chain seq x y z
N MET A 1 35.23 -17.46 -44.99
CA MET A 1 35.44 -16.27 -44.12
C MET A 1 34.19 -15.38 -43.99
N ARG A 2 33.58 -14.85 -45.08
CA ARG A 2 32.42 -13.94 -45.01
C ARG A 2 31.15 -14.55 -44.36
N HIS A 3 30.88 -15.84 -44.60
CA HIS A 3 29.74 -16.55 -44.00
C HIS A 3 29.96 -16.93 -42.52
N LEU A 4 31.23 -17.09 -42.09
CA LEU A 4 31.58 -17.38 -40.70
C LEU A 4 31.40 -16.15 -39.79
N VAL A 5 31.73 -14.96 -40.32
CA VAL A 5 31.51 -13.68 -39.63
C VAL A 5 30.02 -13.36 -39.49
N LEU A 6 29.21 -13.64 -40.53
CA LEU A 6 27.76 -13.46 -40.48
C LEU A 6 27.07 -14.38 -39.45
N LEU A 7 27.57 -15.60 -39.25
CA LEU A 7 27.03 -16.53 -38.26
C LEU A 7 27.33 -16.08 -36.82
N PHE A 8 28.50 -15.47 -36.60
CA PHE A 8 28.93 -14.98 -35.28
C PHE A 8 28.14 -13.73 -34.83
N THR A 9 27.75 -12.86 -35.76
CA THR A 9 26.95 -11.66 -35.46
C THR A 9 25.48 -12.00 -35.12
N VAL A 10 24.91 -13.04 -35.74
CA VAL A 10 23.54 -13.48 -35.45
C VAL A 10 23.43 -14.12 -34.07
N ILE A 11 24.46 -14.83 -33.61
CA ILE A 11 24.50 -15.45 -32.28
C ILE A 11 24.62 -14.38 -31.17
N TYR A 12 25.36 -13.29 -31.41
CA TYR A 12 25.47 -12.18 -30.45
C TYR A 12 24.19 -11.36 -30.29
N GLY A 13 23.30 -11.35 -31.29
CA GLY A 13 22.01 -10.64 -31.23
C GLY A 13 20.95 -11.32 -30.36
N LEU A 14 21.09 -12.62 -30.08
CA LEU A 14 20.11 -13.42 -29.33
C LEU A 14 20.38 -13.46 -27.82
N THR A 15 21.53 -12.98 -27.36
CA THR A 15 21.91 -12.94 -25.93
C THR A 15 21.77 -11.53 -25.37
N SER A 16 20.60 -10.92 -25.52
CA SER A 16 20.29 -9.70 -24.75
C SER A 16 19.93 -10.13 -23.32
N PRO A 17 20.63 -9.67 -22.28
CA PRO A 17 20.24 -9.96 -20.91
C PRO A 17 18.85 -9.37 -20.66
N VAL A 18 17.85 -10.24 -20.47
CA VAL A 18 16.54 -9.84 -19.97
C VAL A 18 16.70 -9.56 -18.48
N PHE A 19 16.95 -8.30 -18.12
CA PHE A 19 16.96 -7.88 -16.73
C PHE A 19 15.54 -7.98 -16.17
N ALA A 20 15.27 -9.03 -15.40
CA ALA A 20 14.05 -9.10 -14.62
C ALA A 20 14.08 -7.98 -13.56
N GLN A 21 13.20 -6.99 -13.73
CA GLN A 21 13.04 -5.93 -12.74
C GLN A 21 12.69 -6.54 -11.37
N SER A 22 13.41 -6.14 -10.31
CA SER A 22 13.15 -6.60 -8.94
C SER A 22 11.71 -6.27 -8.50
N ALA A 23 11.15 -7.12 -7.63
CA ALA A 23 9.80 -6.90 -7.08
C ALA A 23 9.67 -5.54 -6.37
N GLU A 24 10.72 -5.14 -5.65
CA GLU A 24 10.81 -3.83 -5.00
C GLU A 24 10.74 -2.69 -6.00
N LYS A 25 11.53 -2.72 -7.08
CA LYS A 25 11.49 -1.66 -8.10
C LYS A 25 10.12 -1.60 -8.78
N ARG A 26 9.48 -2.74 -9.04
CA ARG A 26 8.11 -2.76 -9.59
C ARG A 26 7.10 -2.12 -8.65
N LEU A 27 7.17 -2.44 -7.35
CA LEU A 27 6.29 -1.86 -6.34
C LEU A 27 6.52 -0.35 -6.19
N ASN A 28 7.77 0.09 -6.12
CA ASN A 28 8.14 1.50 -6.06
C ASN A 28 7.64 2.27 -7.31
N ASP A 29 7.81 1.71 -8.51
CA ASP A 29 7.32 2.34 -9.75
C ASP A 29 5.78 2.42 -9.78
N ALA A 30 5.08 1.44 -9.22
CA ALA A 30 3.62 1.44 -9.12
C ALA A 30 3.13 2.47 -8.10
N LEU A 31 3.73 2.49 -6.91
CA LEU A 31 3.39 3.44 -5.87
C LEU A 31 3.75 4.87 -6.26
N ALA A 32 4.84 5.11 -6.99
CA ALA A 32 5.25 6.45 -7.41
C ALA A 32 4.19 7.16 -8.30
N LYS A 33 3.30 6.41 -8.93
CA LYS A 33 2.21 6.93 -9.77
C LYS A 33 0.89 7.11 -9.03
N LEU A 34 0.83 6.77 -7.75
CA LEU A 34 -0.39 6.82 -6.95
C LEU A 34 -0.48 8.16 -6.21
N ASP A 35 -1.22 9.11 -6.76
CA ASP A 35 -1.51 10.40 -6.10
C ASP A 35 -2.70 10.30 -5.14
N ASN A 36 -3.73 9.56 -5.57
CA ASN A 36 -4.94 9.33 -4.81
C ASN A 36 -5.46 7.90 -5.05
N LEU A 37 -6.23 7.40 -4.08
CA LEU A 37 -6.87 6.10 -4.14
C LEU A 37 -8.22 6.20 -3.43
N THR A 38 -9.27 5.63 -4.02
CA THR A 38 -10.51 5.33 -3.29
C THR A 38 -10.87 3.86 -3.52
N ALA A 39 -11.31 3.17 -2.47
CA ALA A 39 -11.71 1.77 -2.58
C ALA A 39 -12.69 1.39 -1.46
N ASN A 40 -13.49 0.35 -1.71
CA ASN A 40 -14.15 -0.39 -0.65
C ASN A 40 -13.20 -1.50 -0.18
N PHE A 41 -13.18 -1.82 1.12
CA PHE A 41 -12.36 -2.90 1.66
C PHE A 41 -13.23 -3.93 2.42
N LYS A 42 -12.69 -5.15 2.50
CA LYS A 42 -13.09 -6.18 3.46
C LYS A 42 -11.82 -6.70 4.13
N GLN A 43 -11.79 -6.69 5.44
CA GLN A 43 -10.67 -7.16 6.25
C GLN A 43 -11.13 -8.38 7.05
N THR A 44 -10.30 -9.43 7.02
CA THR A 44 -10.48 -10.64 7.82
C THR A 44 -9.21 -10.83 8.64
N VAL A 45 -9.34 -10.87 9.97
CA VAL A 45 -8.25 -11.15 10.90
C VAL A 45 -8.36 -12.61 11.32
N LEU A 46 -7.25 -13.32 11.25
CA LEU A 46 -7.13 -14.72 11.64
C LEU A 46 -6.26 -14.83 12.89
N ASP A 47 -6.55 -15.80 13.75
CA ASP A 47 -5.63 -16.23 14.82
C ASP A 47 -4.56 -17.21 14.30
N ASP A 48 -3.69 -17.66 15.21
CA ASP A 48 -2.60 -18.60 14.90
C ASP A 48 -3.11 -19.96 14.38
N GLU A 49 -4.34 -20.34 14.73
CA GLU A 49 -5.01 -21.56 14.27
C GLU A 49 -5.76 -21.35 12.94
N LYS A 50 -5.60 -20.18 12.30
CA LYS A 50 -6.28 -19.77 11.06
C LYS A 50 -7.80 -19.64 11.18
N ARG A 51 -8.33 -19.46 12.40
CA ARG A 51 -9.75 -19.18 12.62
C ARG A 51 -10.01 -17.70 12.46
N ILE A 52 -11.16 -17.36 11.90
CA ILE A 52 -11.60 -15.97 11.77
C ILE A 52 -11.94 -15.43 13.15
N VAL A 53 -11.19 -14.43 13.61
CA VAL A 53 -11.46 -13.73 14.89
C VAL A 53 -12.14 -12.39 14.69
N GLN A 54 -11.98 -11.79 13.50
CA GLN A 54 -12.67 -10.54 13.19
C GLN A 54 -12.88 -10.39 11.69
N GLN A 55 -14.03 -9.84 11.32
CA GLN A 55 -14.31 -9.38 9.96
C GLN A 55 -14.81 -7.95 10.02
N SER A 56 -14.35 -7.12 9.11
CA SER A 56 -14.79 -5.74 8.99
C SER A 56 -14.83 -5.31 7.53
N SER A 57 -15.64 -4.30 7.24
CA SER A 57 -15.73 -3.73 5.89
C SER A 57 -15.93 -2.23 5.95
N GLY A 58 -15.64 -1.56 4.85
CA GLY A 58 -15.73 -0.13 4.82
C GLY A 58 -15.15 0.50 3.56
N LYS A 59 -14.77 1.77 3.69
CA LYS A 59 -14.22 2.60 2.61
C LYS A 59 -12.89 3.19 3.03
N VAL A 60 -11.98 3.25 2.06
CA VAL A 60 -10.71 3.95 2.19
C VAL A 60 -10.62 5.03 1.12
N ALA A 61 -10.13 6.19 1.49
CA ALA A 61 -9.62 7.19 0.56
C ALA A 61 -8.22 7.63 1.00
N ILE A 62 -7.33 7.82 0.03
CA ILE A 62 -5.95 8.26 0.24
C ILE A 62 -5.71 9.45 -0.68
N GLN A 63 -5.06 10.48 -0.16
CA GLN A 63 -4.52 11.57 -0.93
C GLN A 63 -3.10 11.83 -0.42
N ARG A 64 -2.11 11.66 -1.30
CA ARG A 64 -0.72 11.90 -0.93
C ARG A 64 -0.37 13.38 -0.98
N PRO A 65 0.57 13.84 -0.13
CA PRO A 65 1.15 13.11 1.00
C PRO A 65 0.27 13.17 2.26
N GLY A 66 0.31 12.11 3.06
CA GLY A 66 -0.09 12.15 4.47
C GLY A 66 -1.59 12.23 4.80
N LYS A 67 -2.49 12.34 3.81
CA LYS A 67 -3.94 12.37 4.05
C LYS A 67 -4.58 11.04 3.72
N PHE A 68 -5.42 10.57 4.61
CA PHE A 68 -6.31 9.44 4.33
C PHE A 68 -7.55 9.48 5.20
N SER A 69 -8.58 8.78 4.75
CA SER A 69 -9.74 8.40 5.54
C SER A 69 -9.94 6.89 5.44
N TRP A 70 -10.13 6.26 6.60
CA TRP A 70 -10.46 4.85 6.72
C TRP A 70 -11.73 4.74 7.56
N ILE A 71 -12.83 4.40 6.90
CA ILE A 71 -14.16 4.40 7.48
C ILE A 71 -14.62 2.95 7.55
N TYR A 72 -14.70 2.40 8.75
CA TYR A 72 -15.33 1.12 9.03
C TYR A 72 -16.85 1.31 9.04
N THR A 73 -17.57 0.50 8.27
CA THR A 73 -19.04 0.48 8.24
C THR A 73 -19.61 -0.76 8.92
N THR A 74 -18.82 -1.82 9.07
CA THR A 74 -19.22 -3.03 9.80
C THR A 74 -18.03 -3.64 10.56
N PRO A 75 -18.27 -4.32 11.70
CA PRO A 75 -19.55 -4.43 12.42
C PRO A 75 -19.91 -3.18 13.25
N TYR A 76 -18.90 -2.37 13.60
CA TYR A 76 -19.05 -1.12 14.34
C TYR A 76 -18.58 0.03 13.47
N GLU A 77 -19.21 1.19 13.60
CA GLU A 77 -18.81 2.38 12.86
C GLU A 77 -17.63 3.07 13.57
N GLN A 78 -16.52 3.18 12.84
CA GLN A 78 -15.33 3.86 13.31
C GLN A 78 -14.69 4.62 12.16
N GLN A 79 -14.24 5.83 12.42
CA GLN A 79 -13.59 6.68 11.42
C GLN A 79 -12.17 7.00 11.85
N ILE A 80 -11.21 6.64 11.01
CA ILE A 80 -9.78 6.95 11.20
C ILE A 80 -9.38 7.92 10.11
N ILE A 81 -9.09 9.17 10.48
CA ILE A 81 -8.77 10.25 9.55
C ILE A 81 -7.37 10.78 9.86
N ALA A 82 -6.53 10.91 8.84
CA ALA A 82 -5.29 11.68 8.94
C ALA A 82 -5.35 12.91 8.04
N ASP A 83 -5.00 14.06 8.61
CA ASP A 83 -4.97 15.35 7.92
C ASP A 83 -3.56 15.73 7.39
N GLY A 84 -2.56 14.88 7.67
CA GLY A 84 -1.15 15.10 7.38
C GLY A 84 -0.31 15.52 8.60
N ARG A 85 -0.93 15.77 9.76
CA ARG A 85 -0.26 16.11 11.03
C ARG A 85 -0.75 15.25 12.18
N GLU A 86 -2.06 15.10 12.29
CA GLU A 86 -2.74 14.39 13.36
C GLU A 86 -3.55 13.22 12.81
N LEU A 87 -3.67 12.20 13.65
CA LEU A 87 -4.55 11.06 13.46
C LEU A 87 -5.74 11.22 14.39
N TRP A 88 -6.92 11.23 13.80
CA TRP A 88 -8.21 11.32 14.48
C TRP A 88 -8.88 9.96 14.40
N ILE A 89 -9.22 9.39 15.55
CA ILE A 89 -9.98 8.15 15.65
C ILE A 89 -11.29 8.48 16.34
N TYR A 90 -12.39 8.36 15.61
CA TYR A 90 -13.73 8.57 16.11
C TYR A 90 -14.46 7.23 16.22
N ASP A 91 -14.76 6.83 17.45
CA ASP A 91 -15.64 5.71 17.76
C ASP A 91 -17.06 6.25 17.91
N VAL A 92 -17.91 5.97 16.91
CA VAL A 92 -19.25 6.56 16.81
C VAL A 92 -20.15 6.08 17.96
N ASP A 93 -20.09 4.79 18.28
CA ASP A 93 -20.92 4.18 19.32
C ASP A 93 -20.60 4.71 20.72
N LEU A 94 -19.38 5.20 20.93
CA LEU A 94 -18.90 5.75 22.20
C LEU A 94 -19.00 7.28 22.25
N ASP A 95 -19.37 7.93 21.15
CA ASP A 95 -19.28 9.38 20.95
C ASP A 95 -17.91 9.93 21.39
N GLN A 96 -16.84 9.23 21.03
CA GLN A 96 -15.49 9.50 21.54
C GLN A 96 -14.49 9.73 20.43
N VAL A 97 -13.74 10.82 20.54
CA VAL A 97 -12.64 11.17 19.64
C VAL A 97 -11.30 11.03 20.37
N THR A 98 -10.38 10.28 19.77
CA THR A 98 -8.99 10.19 20.18
C THR A 98 -8.10 10.88 19.14
N VAL A 99 -7.26 11.82 19.57
CA VAL A 99 -6.33 12.55 18.70
C VAL A 99 -4.89 12.20 19.07
N LYS A 100 -4.08 11.84 18.08
CA LYS A 100 -2.66 11.51 18.27
C LYS A 100 -1.81 12.15 17.18
N PRO A 101 -0.54 12.49 17.44
CA PRO A 101 0.40 12.81 16.37
C PRO A 101 0.48 11.66 15.37
N MET A 102 0.41 11.96 14.08
CA MET A 102 0.34 10.94 13.02
C MET A 102 1.54 9.97 13.07
N ALA A 103 2.73 10.49 13.39
CA ALA A 103 3.94 9.69 13.55
C ALA A 103 3.83 8.61 14.64
N ALA A 104 3.13 8.91 15.73
CA ALA A 104 2.90 7.95 16.81
C ALA A 104 1.74 6.99 16.50
N GLY A 105 0.68 7.48 15.84
CA GLY A 105 -0.53 6.70 15.55
C GLY A 105 -0.38 5.65 14.44
N LEU A 106 0.55 5.86 13.50
CA LEU A 106 0.69 5.00 12.31
C LEU A 106 1.90 4.07 12.33
N ALA A 107 2.72 4.08 13.38
CA ALA A 107 4.01 3.37 13.41
C ALA A 107 3.90 1.85 13.11
N ALA A 108 2.76 1.23 13.38
CA ALA A 108 2.52 -0.20 13.13
C ALA A 108 1.47 -0.50 12.03
N ALA A 109 0.92 0.52 11.36
CA ALA A 109 -0.20 0.35 10.45
C ALA A 109 0.27 0.06 9.00
N PRO A 110 -0.21 -1.02 8.34
CA PRO A 110 0.18 -1.35 6.96
C PRO A 110 -0.11 -0.25 5.93
N ILE A 111 -1.08 0.62 6.20
CA ILE A 111 -1.46 1.76 5.35
C ILE A 111 -0.30 2.72 5.07
N MET A 112 0.72 2.75 5.94
CA MET A 112 1.91 3.59 5.77
C MET A 112 2.62 3.35 4.44
N ILE A 113 2.62 2.11 3.94
CA ILE A 113 3.21 1.77 2.63
C ILE A 113 2.54 2.54 1.50
N LEU A 114 1.22 2.75 1.60
CA LEU A 114 0.44 3.47 0.59
C LEU A 114 0.49 4.99 0.78
N MET A 115 0.97 5.49 1.92
CA MET A 115 1.03 6.93 2.22
C MET A 115 2.41 7.54 1.97
N ARG A 116 3.48 6.74 2.03
CA ARG A 116 4.85 7.22 1.86
C ARG A 116 5.12 7.66 0.41
N GLN A 117 5.96 8.67 0.25
CA GLN A 117 6.46 9.14 -1.05
C GLN A 117 7.89 8.70 -1.34
N ASP A 118 8.63 8.29 -0.31
CA ASP A 118 9.96 7.72 -0.43
C ASP A 118 9.91 6.27 -0.93
N LYS A 119 11.01 5.83 -1.57
CA LYS A 119 11.12 4.45 -2.05
C LYS A 119 11.12 3.50 -0.86
N LEU A 120 10.45 2.36 -1.01
CA LEU A 120 10.64 1.21 -0.14
C LEU A 120 12.06 0.70 -0.42
N GLY A 121 12.97 0.79 0.55
CA GLY A 121 14.39 0.40 0.39
C GLY A 121 15.35 1.40 1.00
#